data_AF-A0A1B8B3B0-F1
#
_entry.id   AF-A0A1B8B3B0-F1
#
_cell.length_a   1.000
_cell.length_b   1.000
_cell.length_c   1.000
_cell.angle_alpha   90.00
_cell.angle_beta   90.00
_cell.angle_gamma   90.00
#
_symmetry.space_group_name_H-M   'P 1'
#
loop_
_entity.id
_entity.type
_entity.pdbx_description
1 polymer ?
#
loop_
_entity_poly.entity_id
_entity_poly.type
_entity_poly.pdbx_seq_one_letter_code
_entity_poly.pdbx_strand_id
1 'polypeptide(L)'
;MCLYARVVFLCAHQRWGLCVKKCQTAENFQASKVDQDCLVKSPHVPTSRKLQRKCSSCIVMEDKFGKAKKSIEDVKQVLKRIGEDARKRKVEGEKKKEQEESKVRPAVGVDYGPELEVISEEDEGSGDSDMGDGSSWASG
;
A
#
# COMPACT_ATOMS: atom_id res chain seq x y z
N MET A 1 7.78 -9.27 42.21
CA MET A 1 6.89 -9.17 41.02
C MET A 1 5.48 -9.57 41.43
N CYS A 2 4.47 -8.88 40.91
CA CYS A 2 3.07 -9.22 41.15
C CYS A 2 2.61 -10.30 40.14
N LEU A 3 1.80 -11.24 40.60
CA LEU A 3 1.25 -12.32 39.78
C LEU A 3 -0.12 -11.93 39.24
N TYR A 4 -0.30 -12.04 37.93
CA TYR A 4 -1.52 -11.68 37.22
C TYR A 4 -2.05 -12.84 36.40
N ALA A 5 -3.37 -12.91 36.25
CA ALA A 5 -3.95 -13.72 35.19
C ALA A 5 -3.47 -13.18 33.83
N ARG A 6 -3.01 -14.06 32.93
CA ARG A 6 -2.55 -13.68 31.59
C ARG A 6 -3.35 -14.39 30.52
N VAL A 7 -3.86 -13.62 29.57
CA VAL A 7 -4.45 -14.15 28.33
C VAL A 7 -3.45 -13.96 27.20
N VAL A 8 -3.17 -15.02 26.46
CA VAL A 8 -2.36 -14.98 25.23
C VAL A 8 -3.25 -15.34 24.05
N PHE A 9 -3.33 -14.46 23.06
CA PHE A 9 -4.12 -14.66 21.85
C PHE A 9 -3.34 -15.47 20.81
N LEU A 10 -4.04 -15.99 19.80
CA LEU A 10 -3.42 -16.71 18.69
C LEU A 10 -2.39 -15.84 17.95
N CYS A 11 -2.63 -14.53 17.86
CA CYS A 11 -1.74 -13.55 17.25
C CYS A 11 -0.56 -13.13 18.16
N ALA A 12 -0.17 -13.97 19.14
CA ALA A 12 0.90 -13.75 20.12
C ALA A 12 0.77 -12.51 21.04
N HIS A 13 -0.20 -11.63 20.81
CA HIS A 13 -0.53 -10.56 21.73
C HIS A 13 -0.98 -11.10 23.08
N GLN A 14 -0.68 -10.35 24.14
CA GLN A 14 -1.05 -10.69 25.50
C GLN A 14 -1.89 -9.59 26.15
N ARG A 15 -2.79 -9.99 27.04
CA ARG A 15 -3.54 -9.09 27.91
C ARG A 15 -3.43 -9.56 29.34
N TRP A 16 -3.06 -8.64 30.22
CA TRP A 16 -3.06 -8.85 31.66
C TRP A 16 -4.48 -8.70 32.20
N GLY A 17 -4.91 -9.66 33.02
CA GLY A 17 -6.18 -9.66 33.73
C GLY A 17 -6.02 -9.21 35.17
N LEU A 18 -6.80 -9.82 36.07
CA LEU A 18 -6.77 -9.52 37.50
C LEU A 18 -5.42 -9.88 38.15
N CYS A 19 -5.01 -9.07 39.13
CA CYS A 19 -3.89 -9.39 40.00
C CYS A 19 -4.30 -10.52 40.96
N VAL A 20 -3.62 -11.66 40.87
CA VAL A 20 -3.86 -12.84 41.71
C VAL A 20 -3.08 -12.74 43.02
N LYS A 21 -1.85 -12.22 42.97
CA LYS A 21 -1.00 -12.05 44.16
C LYS A 21 -0.15 -10.79 44.02
N LYS A 22 -0.21 -9.93 45.04
CA LYS A 22 0.65 -8.75 45.14
C LYS A 22 2.01 -9.13 45.72
N CYS A 23 3.05 -8.39 45.37
CA CYS A 23 4.32 -8.48 46.09
C CYS A 23 4.39 -7.41 47.16
N GLN A 24 5.36 -7.53 48.07
CA GLN A 24 5.53 -6.62 49.20
C GLN A 24 5.57 -5.14 48.77
N THR A 25 6.24 -4.82 47.66
CA THR A 25 6.27 -3.44 47.13
C THR A 25 4.88 -2.89 46.84
N ALA A 26 4.02 -3.68 46.18
CA ALA A 26 2.65 -3.26 45.86
C ALA A 26 1.78 -3.15 47.12
N GLU A 27 1.98 -4.04 48.09
CA GLU A 27 1.29 -3.97 49.39
C GLU A 27 1.74 -2.73 50.19
N ASN A 28 3.03 -2.43 50.19
CA ASN A 28 3.57 -1.23 50.85
C ASN A 28 3.07 0.05 50.17
N PHE A 29 2.95 0.07 48.84
CA PHE A 29 2.38 1.19 48.10
C PHE A 29 0.93 1.43 48.51
N GLN A 30 0.12 0.36 48.59
CA GLN A 30 -1.26 0.47 49.07
C GLN A 30 -1.37 0.91 50.53
N ALA A 31 -0.38 0.59 51.35
CA ALA A 31 -0.29 1.04 52.73
C ALA A 31 0.37 2.43 52.88
N SER A 32 0.61 3.16 51.78
CA SER A 32 1.28 4.47 51.75
C SER A 32 2.66 4.48 52.42
N LYS A 33 3.35 3.33 52.44
CA LYS A 33 4.72 3.19 52.97
C LYS A 33 5.80 3.47 51.94
N VAL A 34 5.45 3.46 50.66
CA VAL A 34 6.32 3.78 49.53
C VAL A 34 5.52 4.57 48.49
N ASP A 35 6.20 5.40 47.70
CA ASP A 35 5.56 6.31 46.73
C ASP A 35 5.29 5.67 45.36
N GLN A 36 5.84 4.48 45.10
CA GLN A 36 5.73 3.81 43.80
C GLN A 36 5.21 2.38 43.92
N ASP A 37 4.27 2.03 43.04
CA ASP A 37 3.72 0.68 42.91
C ASP A 37 4.67 -0.26 42.13
N CYS A 38 4.47 -1.56 42.27
CA CYS A 38 5.19 -2.56 41.49
C CYS A 38 4.76 -2.56 40.02
N LEU A 39 5.66 -2.16 39.12
CA LEU A 39 5.44 -2.21 37.68
C LEU A 39 5.70 -3.59 37.05
N VAL A 40 6.33 -4.50 37.80
CA VAL A 40 6.75 -5.82 37.28
C VAL A 40 5.61 -6.83 37.40
N LYS A 41 5.06 -7.22 36.25
CA LYS A 41 4.00 -8.22 36.12
C LYS A 41 4.56 -9.58 35.71
N SER A 42 4.03 -10.64 36.32
CA SER A 42 4.39 -12.02 36.01
C SER A 42 3.14 -12.90 35.89
N PRO A 43 3.11 -13.88 34.97
CA PRO A 43 1.93 -14.71 34.76
C PRO A 43 1.71 -15.69 35.92
N HIS A 44 0.50 -15.69 36.46
CA HIS A 44 0.03 -16.78 37.30
C HIS A 44 -0.39 -17.95 36.40
N VAL A 45 0.44 -19.00 36.35
CA VAL A 45 0.28 -20.12 35.41
C VAL A 45 -1.11 -20.75 35.44
N PRO A 46 -1.70 -21.11 36.61
CA PRO A 46 -3.01 -21.75 36.67
C PRO A 46 -4.18 -20.92 36.11
N THR A 47 -4.14 -19.61 36.27
CA THR A 47 -5.20 -18.71 35.76
C THR A 47 -4.89 -18.19 34.36
N SER A 48 -3.69 -18.44 33.85
CA SER A 48 -3.29 -17.99 32.52
C SER A 48 -3.82 -18.93 31.45
N ARG A 49 -4.35 -18.37 30.37
CA ARG A 49 -4.99 -19.15 29.30
C ARG A 49 -4.56 -18.66 27.94
N LYS A 50 -4.46 -19.60 27.00
CA LYS A 50 -4.32 -19.31 25.57
C LYS A 50 -5.70 -19.30 24.94
N LEU A 51 -6.01 -18.29 24.14
CA LEU A 51 -7.26 -18.22 23.39
C LEU A 51 -7.00 -18.50 21.92
N GLN A 52 -7.81 -19.40 21.35
CA GLN A 52 -7.81 -19.73 19.92
C GLN A 52 -8.54 -18.67 19.08
N ARG A 53 -8.26 -17.40 19.36
CA ARG A 53 -8.77 -16.25 18.59
C ARG A 53 -7.74 -15.13 18.56
N LYS A 54 -7.84 -14.27 17.55
CA LYS A 54 -7.03 -13.05 17.45
C LYS A 54 -7.50 -11.99 18.45
N CYS A 55 -6.64 -11.05 18.81
CA CYS A 55 -7.04 -9.91 19.61
C CYS A 55 -7.88 -8.93 18.77
N SER A 56 -8.68 -8.09 19.42
CA SER A 56 -9.54 -7.11 18.73
C SER A 56 -8.75 -6.18 17.81
N SER A 57 -7.56 -5.74 18.23
CA SER A 57 -6.69 -4.89 17.42
C SER A 57 -6.26 -5.57 16.12
N CYS A 58 -5.88 -6.85 16.17
CA CYS A 58 -5.52 -7.59 14.96
C CYS A 58 -6.71 -7.79 14.02
N ILE A 59 -7.89 -8.07 14.57
CA ILE A 59 -9.12 -8.22 13.77
C ILE A 59 -9.42 -6.92 13.01
N VAL A 60 -9.39 -5.78 13.72
CA VAL A 60 -9.63 -4.47 13.10
C VAL A 60 -8.58 -4.15 12.03
N MET A 61 -7.32 -4.50 12.26
CA MET A 61 -6.27 -4.29 11.26
C MET A 61 -6.48 -5.16 10.03
N GLU A 62 -6.84 -6.42 10.19
CA GLU A 62 -7.15 -7.33 9.07
C GLU A 62 -8.31 -6.81 8.22
N ASP A 63 -9.36 -6.28 8.86
CA ASP A 63 -10.49 -5.67 8.14
C ASP A 63 -10.04 -4.45 7.33
N LYS A 64 -9.18 -3.60 7.90
CA LYS A 64 -8.60 -2.45 7.20
C LYS A 64 -7.74 -2.88 6.01
N PHE A 65 -6.89 -3.90 6.19
CA PHE A 65 -6.10 -4.48 5.11
C PHE A 65 -6.97 -5.08 4.01
N GLY A 66 -8.05 -5.78 4.38
CA GLY A 66 -9.01 -6.32 3.42
C GLY A 66 -9.67 -5.23 2.57
N LYS A 67 -10.11 -4.14 3.21
CA LYS A 67 -10.70 -2.98 2.52
C LYS A 67 -9.68 -2.30 1.58
N ALA A 68 -8.47 -2.08 2.06
CA ALA A 68 -7.41 -1.48 1.25
C ALA A 68 -7.06 -2.35 0.04
N LYS A 69 -6.91 -3.66 0.24
CA LYS A 69 -6.64 -4.63 -0.85
C LYS A 69 -7.74 -4.60 -1.90
N LYS A 70 -9.01 -4.62 -1.48
CA LYS A 70 -10.14 -4.52 -2.40
C LYS A 70 -10.12 -3.22 -3.18
N SER A 71 -9.91 -2.09 -2.51
CA SER A 71 -9.81 -0.78 -3.18
C SER A 71 -8.70 -0.74 -4.22
N ILE A 72 -7.53 -1.33 -3.94
CA ILE A 72 -6.42 -1.42 -4.90
C ILE A 72 -6.83 -2.28 -6.11
N GLU A 73 -7.51 -3.39 -5.87
CA GLU A 73 -7.98 -4.28 -6.93
C GLU A 73 -9.04 -3.61 -7.82
N ASP A 74 -9.98 -2.87 -7.23
CA ASP A 74 -10.99 -2.11 -7.94
C ASP A 74 -10.35 -1.05 -8.86
N VAL A 75 -9.37 -0.30 -8.35
CA VAL A 75 -8.61 0.68 -9.16
C VAL A 75 -7.86 0.01 -10.30
N LYS A 76 -7.21 -1.14 -10.05
CA LYS A 76 -6.52 -1.90 -11.11
C LYS A 76 -7.48 -2.36 -12.21
N GLN A 77 -8.69 -2.78 -11.85
CA GLN A 77 -9.71 -3.17 -12.83
C GLN A 77 -10.18 -1.97 -13.67
N VAL A 78 -10.39 -0.81 -13.04
CA VAL A 78 -10.77 0.41 -13.76
C VAL A 78 -9.69 0.83 -14.75
N LEU A 79 -8.42 0.87 -14.32
CA LEU A 79 -7.30 1.20 -15.20
C LEU A 79 -7.17 0.23 -16.38
N LYS A 80 -7.39 -1.06 -16.14
CA LYS A 80 -7.38 -2.07 -17.21
C LYS A 80 -8.46 -1.80 -18.25
N ARG A 81 -9.70 -1.50 -17.82
CA ARG A 81 -10.82 -1.16 -18.73
C ARG A 81 -10.52 0.10 -19.53
N ILE A 82 -10.01 1.16 -18.88
CA ILE A 82 -9.61 2.39 -19.57
C ILE A 82 -8.54 2.10 -20.64
N GLY A 83 -7.54 1.28 -20.31
CA GLY A 83 -6.51 0.88 -21.26
C GLY A 83 -7.05 0.07 -22.45
N GLU A 84 -8.00 -0.84 -22.22
CA GLU A 84 -8.66 -1.61 -23.26
C GLU A 84 -9.53 -0.72 -24.17
N ASP A 85 -10.31 0.19 -23.59
CA ASP A 85 -11.15 1.12 -24.35
C ASP A 85 -10.32 2.12 -25.15
N ALA A 86 -9.20 2.60 -24.61
CA ALA A 86 -8.26 3.44 -25.34
C ALA A 86 -7.64 2.70 -26.54
N ARG A 87 -7.30 1.41 -26.38
CA ARG A 87 -6.82 0.57 -27.50
C ARG A 87 -7.88 0.38 -28.57
N LYS A 88 -9.14 0.09 -28.19
CA LYS A 88 -10.25 -0.05 -29.15
C LYS A 88 -10.47 1.23 -29.95
N ARG A 89 -10.48 2.40 -29.28
CA ARG A 89 -10.64 3.71 -29.95
C ARG A 89 -9.50 4.02 -30.93
N LYS A 90 -8.26 3.64 -30.61
CA LYS A 90 -7.11 3.80 -31.53
C LYS A 90 -7.30 2.96 -32.79
N VAL A 91 -7.65 1.69 -32.64
CA VAL A 91 -7.89 0.78 -33.78
C VAL A 91 -9.06 1.24 -34.65
N GLU A 92 -10.14 1.74 -34.04
CA GLU A 92 -11.27 2.30 -34.79
C GLU A 92 -10.93 3.61 -35.51
N GLY A 93 -10.10 4.46 -34.90
CA GLY A 93 -9.61 5.69 -35.52
C GLY A 93 -8.69 5.43 -36.72
N GLU A 94 -7.81 4.43 -36.61
CA GLU A 94 -6.93 3.99 -37.70
C GLU A 94 -7.74 3.41 -38.87
N LYS A 95 -8.72 2.53 -38.60
CA LYS A 95 -9.61 2.00 -39.64
C LYS A 95 -10.41 3.08 -40.37
N LYS A 96 -10.85 4.13 -39.66
CA LYS A 96 -11.56 5.25 -40.27
C LYS A 96 -10.65 6.10 -41.16
N LYS A 97 -9.39 6.32 -40.75
CA LYS A 97 -8.39 7.00 -41.59
C LYS A 97 -8.07 6.22 -42.86
N GLU A 98 -7.86 4.91 -42.77
CA GLU A 98 -7.64 4.05 -43.94
C GLU A 98 -8.84 4.09 -44.92
N GLN A 99 -10.08 4.14 -44.40
CA GLN A 99 -11.28 4.26 -45.23
C GLN A 99 -11.41 5.64 -45.90
N GLU A 100 -11.05 6.71 -45.22
CA GLU A 100 -11.12 8.07 -45.75
C GLU A 100 -10.04 8.31 -46.82
N GLU A 101 -8.83 7.80 -46.59
CA GLU A 101 -7.70 7.87 -47.52
C GLU A 101 -7.94 7.01 -48.78
N SER A 102 -8.62 5.87 -48.64
CA SER A 102 -9.05 5.05 -49.78
C SER A 102 -10.15 5.68 -50.65
N LYS A 103 -10.82 6.74 -50.18
CA LYS A 103 -11.93 7.41 -50.87
C LYS A 103 -11.51 8.66 -51.67
N VAL A 104 -10.27 9.13 -51.52
CA VAL A 104 -9.70 10.26 -52.28
C VAL A 104 -8.73 9.73 -53.35
N ARG A 105 -9.27 9.18 -54.44
CA ARG A 105 -8.56 9.09 -55.74
C ARG A 105 -9.56 9.15 -56.90
N PRO A 106 -9.62 10.27 -57.65
CA PRO A 106 -9.80 10.22 -59.09
C PRO A 106 -8.43 10.29 -59.77
N ALA A 107 -8.26 9.44 -60.78
CA ALA A 107 -7.12 9.44 -61.66
C ALA A 107 -7.04 10.75 -62.48
N VAL A 108 -5.93 11.48 -62.38
CA VAL A 108 -5.38 12.24 -63.51
C VAL A 108 -3.86 12.25 -63.33
N GLY A 109 -3.15 11.61 -64.26
CA GLY A 109 -1.70 11.74 -64.38
C GLY A 109 -1.34 13.00 -65.16
N VAL A 110 -0.28 13.69 -64.75
CA VAL A 110 0.61 14.43 -65.64
C VAL A 110 2.01 14.41 -65.03
N ASP A 111 2.94 14.00 -65.88
CA ASP A 111 4.39 13.91 -65.73
C ASP A 111 5.05 15.30 -65.74
N TYR A 112 6.06 15.53 -64.90
CA TYR A 112 7.20 16.43 -65.16
C TYR A 112 8.33 16.15 -64.17
N GLY A 113 9.29 15.32 -64.60
CA GLY A 113 10.72 15.66 -64.72
C GLY A 113 11.62 15.79 -63.45
N PRO A 114 12.90 15.36 -63.52
CA PRO A 114 13.76 15.18 -62.35
C PRO A 114 14.80 16.30 -62.16
N GLU A 115 15.08 16.72 -60.92
CA GLU A 115 16.40 17.28 -60.57
C GLU A 115 16.70 17.30 -59.06
N LEU A 116 17.90 16.78 -58.75
CA LEU A 116 18.85 17.12 -57.69
C LEU A 116 18.65 16.69 -56.22
N GLU A 117 19.49 15.72 -55.84
CA GLU A 117 20.04 15.48 -54.50
C GLU A 117 20.76 16.74 -53.94
N VAL A 118 20.67 17.01 -52.64
CA VAL A 118 21.79 17.35 -51.71
C VAL A 118 21.30 17.22 -50.24
N ILE A 119 21.78 16.16 -49.55
CA ILE A 119 22.25 16.00 -48.14
C ILE A 119 22.20 17.24 -47.20
N SER A 120 21.94 17.12 -45.88
CA SER A 120 22.89 16.58 -44.89
C SER A 120 22.28 16.23 -43.52
N GLU A 121 23.07 15.42 -42.79
CA GLU A 121 22.91 14.80 -41.47
C GLU A 121 23.19 15.78 -40.30
N GLU A 122 23.14 15.25 -39.06
CA GLU A 122 23.70 15.74 -37.77
C GLU A 122 22.72 16.38 -36.75
N ASP A 123 22.77 16.20 -35.42
CA ASP A 123 23.47 15.30 -34.46
C ASP A 123 23.09 15.76 -33.00
N GLU A 124 23.19 14.86 -32.00
CA GLU A 124 23.17 15.00 -30.50
C GLU A 124 22.12 15.94 -29.83
N GLY A 125 21.56 15.73 -28.64
CA GLY A 125 21.99 15.02 -27.44
C GLY A 125 21.66 15.89 -26.20
N SER A 126 21.45 15.23 -25.05
CA SER A 126 21.51 15.78 -23.68
C SER A 126 20.30 16.57 -23.10
N GLY A 127 19.83 16.08 -21.95
CA GLY A 127 18.83 16.76 -21.12
C GLY A 127 18.43 15.94 -19.88
N ASP A 128 19.43 15.36 -19.21
CA ASP A 128 19.28 14.77 -17.87
C ASP A 128 18.84 15.87 -16.89
N SER A 129 17.74 15.65 -16.16
CA SER A 129 17.38 16.49 -15.00
C SER A 129 17.03 15.59 -13.81
N ASP A 130 18.14 15.26 -13.18
CA ASP A 130 18.37 14.89 -11.79
C ASP A 130 17.64 15.77 -10.75
N MET A 131 17.58 15.22 -9.53
CA MET A 131 17.33 15.85 -8.22
C MET A 131 15.88 16.05 -7.73
N GLY A 132 15.59 15.35 -6.64
CA GLY A 132 14.46 15.62 -5.75
C GLY A 132 14.34 14.60 -4.61
N ASP A 133 15.40 14.47 -3.80
CA ASP A 133 15.28 13.84 -2.48
C ASP A 133 14.29 14.64 -1.62
N GLY A 134 13.55 13.97 -0.74
CA GLY A 134 13.89 14.11 0.66
C GLY A 134 12.77 14.84 1.40
N SER A 135 11.98 14.10 2.18
CA SER A 135 11.34 14.63 3.39
C SER A 135 10.83 13.48 4.25
N SER A 136 11.72 13.06 5.15
CA SER A 136 11.37 12.38 6.39
C SER A 136 10.56 13.34 7.26
N TRP A 137 9.44 12.90 7.80
CA TRP A 137 8.71 13.62 8.83
C TRP A 137 8.66 12.72 10.05
N ALA A 138 9.37 13.24 11.05
CA ALA A 138 9.64 12.63 12.32
C ALA A 138 8.38 12.58 13.19
N SER A 139 8.41 11.61 14.07
CA SER A 139 7.51 11.38 15.19
C SER A 139 7.32 12.62 16.06
N GLY A 140 6.06 12.84 16.47
CA GLY A 140 5.66 13.57 17.67
C GLY A 140 4.70 12.69 18.45
#